data_AF-A0AA39HBA0-F1
#
_entry.id   AF-A0AA39HBA0-F1
#
_cell.length_a   1.000
_cell.length_b   1.000
_cell.length_c   1.000
_cell.angle_alpha   90.00
_cell.angle_beta   90.00
_cell.angle_gamma   90.00
#
_symmetry.space_group_name_H-M   'P 1'
#
loop_
_entity.id
_entity.type
_entity.pdbx_description
1 polymer ?
#
loop_
_entity_poly.entity_id
_entity_poly.type
_entity_poly.pdbx_seq_one_letter_code
_entity_poly.pdbx_strand_id
1 'polypeptide(L)'
;MSMSVLQFVLTIFALVSAVLNLTIIISIRRHRKDNTILKGSFFSLTTIQSAADILLACETALLMRARKYRYLDFMLVEGNALWYILPWVTNFFNYHIKGVIYLGHILLSFNRFTAVFFPLKYESFWDSKPMKFVKAFIWIIPSFFYLPIVLNFNYHMWYSMGTNNETVRLQMDDESTQLISYFDASLSFGATVISFIFHLSSAFKISKQMITHNINQYHSIEIRLFIASVLLFILLSLNTTVHIAAIVVSNTGNTVLVMWLYDLSYPMLDMLCSANPWILCLTSSATRDAVKRLLLPSKKDEVTSIRLVSPSTNSAI
;
A
#
# COMPACT_ATOMS: atom_id res chain seq x y z
N MET A 1 -19.11 -1.70 -24.26
CA MET A 1 -19.45 -2.12 -22.89
C MET A 1 -18.99 -1.05 -21.92
N SER A 2 -19.94 -0.38 -21.28
CA SER A 2 -19.66 0.58 -20.21
C SER A 2 -19.08 -0.12 -18.99
N MET A 3 -18.24 0.58 -18.23
CA MET A 3 -17.76 0.09 -16.93
C MET A 3 -18.93 -0.29 -16.02
N SER A 4 -18.81 -1.41 -15.30
CA SER A 4 -19.89 -1.83 -14.39
C SER A 4 -20.05 -0.83 -13.25
N VAL A 5 -21.27 -0.72 -12.70
CA VAL A 5 -21.56 0.22 -11.60
C VAL A 5 -20.63 -0.03 -10.41
N LEU A 6 -20.36 -1.30 -10.08
CA LEU A 6 -19.45 -1.66 -9.01
C LEU A 6 -18.02 -1.16 -9.26
N GLN A 7 -17.48 -1.37 -10.47
CA GLN A 7 -16.15 -0.88 -10.82
C GLN A 7 -16.08 0.65 -10.82
N PHE A 8 -17.15 1.33 -11.23
CA PHE A 8 -17.24 2.78 -11.16
C PHE A 8 -17.19 3.28 -9.71
N VAL A 9 -17.98 2.70 -8.82
CA VAL A 9 -17.99 3.04 -7.39
C VAL A 9 -16.62 2.79 -6.76
N LEU A 10 -15.99 1.66 -7.04
CA LEU A 10 -14.65 1.33 -6.53
C LEU A 10 -13.58 2.28 -7.07
N THR A 11 -13.67 2.69 -8.34
CA THR A 11 -12.77 3.70 -8.92
C THR A 11 -12.88 5.02 -8.18
N ILE A 12 -14.11 5.51 -7.95
CA ILE A 12 -14.34 6.77 -7.22
C ILE A 12 -13.79 6.63 -5.79
N PHE A 13 -14.06 5.51 -5.14
CA PHE A 13 -13.55 5.25 -3.79
C PHE A 13 -12.02 5.26 -3.76
N ALA A 14 -11.35 4.68 -4.76
CA ALA A 14 -9.90 4.70 -4.89
C ALA A 14 -9.35 6.11 -5.10
N LEU A 15 -10.01 6.93 -5.94
CA LEU A 15 -9.63 8.33 -6.15
C LEU A 15 -9.78 9.17 -4.87
N VAL A 16 -10.89 9.03 -4.15
CA VAL A 16 -11.10 9.71 -2.86
C VAL A 16 -10.04 9.26 -1.85
N SER A 17 -9.72 7.97 -1.84
CA SER A 17 -8.69 7.42 -0.96
C SER A 17 -7.29 7.93 -1.32
N ALA A 18 -6.98 8.11 -2.61
CA ALA A 18 -5.72 8.72 -3.05
C ALA A 18 -5.60 10.19 -2.59
N VAL A 19 -6.69 10.97 -2.67
CA VAL A 19 -6.73 12.34 -2.12
C VAL A 19 -6.53 12.34 -0.61
N LEU A 20 -7.14 11.40 0.10
CA LEU A 20 -6.96 11.26 1.55
C LEU A 20 -5.52 10.84 1.91
N ASN A 21 -4.92 9.92 1.16
CA ASN A 21 -3.51 9.55 1.30
C ASN A 21 -2.60 10.78 1.11
N LEU A 22 -2.86 11.60 0.09
CA LEU A 22 -2.11 12.83 -0.15
C LEU A 22 -2.26 13.81 1.03
N THR A 23 -3.48 13.95 1.53
CA THR A 23 -3.79 14.77 2.72
C THR A 23 -3.03 14.27 3.95
N ILE A 24 -2.96 12.96 4.17
CA ILE A 24 -2.18 12.34 5.26
C ILE A 24 -0.69 12.62 5.09
N ILE A 25 -0.13 12.45 3.89
CA ILE A 25 1.28 12.75 3.60
C ILE A 25 1.60 14.21 3.94
N ILE A 26 0.76 15.16 3.49
CA ILE A 26 0.93 16.59 3.77
C ILE A 26 0.81 16.84 5.28
N SER A 27 -0.19 16.25 5.94
CA SER A 27 -0.44 16.40 7.38
C SER A 27 0.74 15.91 8.22
N ILE A 28 1.28 14.72 7.90
CA ILE A 28 2.48 14.17 8.55
C ILE A 28 3.66 15.10 8.32
N ARG A 29 3.92 15.53 7.07
CA ARG A 29 5.06 16.42 6.77
C ARG A 29 4.98 17.77 7.47
N ARG A 30 3.78 18.34 7.59
CA ARG A 30 3.55 19.65 8.22
C ARG A 30 3.67 19.57 9.75
N HIS A 31 3.05 18.57 10.37
CA HIS A 31 2.91 18.49 11.83
C HIS A 31 3.93 17.57 12.52
N ARG A 32 4.84 16.91 11.78
CA ARG A 32 5.89 16.05 12.37
C ARG A 32 6.89 16.78 13.27
N LYS A 33 6.99 18.12 13.17
CA LYS A 33 7.87 18.90 14.05
C LYS A 33 7.24 19.09 15.43
N ASP A 34 5.92 19.22 15.48
CA ASP A 34 5.17 19.55 16.68
C ASP A 34 4.64 18.30 17.40
N ASN A 35 4.53 17.16 16.69
CA ASN A 35 4.01 15.91 17.24
C ASN A 35 5.06 14.80 17.16
N THR A 36 5.53 14.34 18.33
CA THR A 36 6.55 13.29 18.46
C THR A 36 6.10 11.94 17.88
N ILE A 37 4.79 11.64 17.94
CA ILE A 37 4.22 10.40 17.38
C ILE A 37 4.38 10.37 15.86
N LEU A 38 4.07 11.47 15.18
CA LEU A 38 4.17 11.59 13.71
C LEU A 38 5.61 11.60 13.20
N LYS A 39 6.59 11.87 14.08
CA LYS A 39 8.01 11.79 13.76
C LYS A 39 8.51 10.33 13.70
N GLY A 40 7.76 9.39 14.27
CA GLY A 40 8.11 7.99 14.36
C GLY A 40 8.37 7.33 13.00
N SER A 41 9.22 6.30 13.03
CA SER A 41 9.60 5.55 11.82
C SER A 41 8.42 4.87 11.14
N PHE A 42 7.40 4.47 11.91
CA PHE A 42 6.13 3.98 11.38
C PHE A 42 5.52 4.95 10.37
N PHE A 43 5.31 6.22 10.75
CA PHE A 43 4.72 7.23 9.85
C PHE A 43 5.62 7.59 8.67
N SER A 44 6.95 7.46 8.84
CA SER A 44 7.89 7.58 7.72
C SER A 44 7.69 6.46 6.69
N LEU A 45 7.47 5.21 7.13
CA LEU A 45 7.15 4.09 6.24
C LEU A 45 5.75 4.24 5.64
N THR A 46 4.76 4.62 6.45
CA THR A 46 3.40 4.90 6.00
C THR A 46 3.37 5.97 4.91
N THR A 47 4.20 7.00 5.00
CA THR A 47 4.29 8.05 3.95
C THR A 47 4.75 7.46 2.62
N ILE A 48 5.68 6.50 2.64
CA ILE A 48 6.15 5.82 1.42
C ILE A 48 5.03 4.92 0.88
N GLN A 49 4.40 4.14 1.76
CA GLN A 49 3.27 3.28 1.40
C GLN A 49 2.13 4.08 0.77
N SER A 50 1.70 5.17 1.40
CA SER A 50 0.68 6.06 0.85
C SER A 50 1.08 6.67 -0.50
N ALA A 51 2.37 6.91 -0.75
CA ALA A 51 2.81 7.37 -2.06
C ALA A 51 2.69 6.25 -3.12
N ALA A 52 3.07 5.02 -2.78
CA ALA A 52 2.86 3.86 -3.65
C ALA A 52 1.37 3.58 -3.90
N ASP A 53 0.53 3.71 -2.88
CA ASP A 53 -0.93 3.57 -2.99
C ASP A 53 -1.53 4.61 -3.96
N ILE A 54 -1.10 5.88 -3.89
CA ILE A 54 -1.52 6.92 -4.83
C ILE A 54 -1.06 6.58 -6.25
N LEU A 55 0.20 6.18 -6.42
CA LEU A 55 0.72 5.83 -7.75
C LEU A 55 -0.03 4.64 -8.34
N LEU A 56 -0.33 3.61 -7.54
CA LEU A 56 -1.12 2.46 -7.99
C LEU A 56 -2.55 2.89 -8.36
N ALA A 57 -3.20 3.72 -7.54
CA ALA A 57 -4.53 4.22 -7.85
C ALA A 57 -4.56 5.03 -9.16
N CYS A 58 -3.56 5.89 -9.39
CA CYS A 58 -3.43 6.65 -10.62
C CYS A 58 -3.14 5.75 -11.83
N GLU A 59 -2.21 4.80 -11.69
CA GLU A 59 -1.86 3.83 -12.73
C GLU A 59 -3.10 3.01 -13.12
N THR A 60 -3.82 2.46 -12.15
CA THR A 60 -4.97 1.61 -12.38
C THR A 60 -6.15 2.41 -12.96
N ALA A 61 -6.37 3.65 -12.52
CA ALA A 61 -7.39 4.51 -13.09
C ALA A 61 -7.09 4.89 -14.54
N LEU A 62 -5.86 5.29 -14.84
CA LEU A 62 -5.48 5.82 -16.16
C LEU A 62 -5.05 4.72 -17.13
N LEU A 63 -4.00 3.96 -16.82
CA LEU A 63 -3.36 3.03 -17.74
C LEU A 63 -4.10 1.70 -17.87
N MET A 64 -4.83 1.29 -16.84
CA MET A 64 -5.65 0.07 -16.87
C MET A 64 -7.11 0.36 -17.26
N ARG A 65 -7.83 1.19 -16.50
CA ARG A 65 -9.28 1.40 -16.72
C ARG A 65 -9.60 2.37 -17.83
N ALA A 66 -9.06 3.58 -17.80
CA ALA A 66 -9.36 4.58 -18.83
C ALA A 66 -8.95 4.07 -20.23
N ARG A 67 -7.84 3.32 -20.30
CA ARG A 67 -7.49 2.51 -21.47
C ARG A 67 -8.56 1.44 -21.80
N LYS A 68 -8.86 0.51 -20.87
CA LYS A 68 -9.82 -0.60 -21.09
C LYS A 68 -11.16 -0.11 -21.62
N TYR A 69 -11.69 1.01 -21.11
CA TYR A 69 -12.98 1.58 -21.49
C TYR A 69 -12.90 2.71 -22.52
N ARG A 70 -11.79 2.84 -23.24
CA ARG A 70 -11.65 3.77 -24.38
C ARG A 70 -11.83 5.25 -24.04
N TYR A 71 -11.66 5.63 -22.77
CA TYR A 71 -11.63 7.03 -22.34
C TYR A 71 -10.37 7.78 -22.81
N LEU A 72 -9.35 7.04 -23.26
CA LEU A 72 -8.09 7.57 -23.77
C LEU A 72 -7.98 7.54 -25.31
N ASP A 73 -9.05 7.24 -26.04
CA ASP A 73 -9.03 7.10 -27.51
C ASP A 73 -8.53 8.33 -28.27
N PHE A 74 -8.68 9.51 -27.68
CA PHE A 74 -8.14 10.76 -28.25
C PHE A 74 -6.61 10.77 -28.34
N MET A 75 -5.92 9.95 -27.54
CA MET A 75 -4.46 9.78 -27.54
C MET A 75 -4.03 8.36 -27.93
N LEU A 76 -4.86 7.35 -27.69
CA LEU A 76 -4.54 5.93 -27.91
C LEU A 76 -5.29 5.40 -29.13
N VAL A 77 -4.83 5.82 -30.31
CA VAL A 77 -5.36 5.38 -31.61
C VAL A 77 -4.51 4.23 -32.14
N GLU A 78 -5.16 3.19 -32.64
CA GLU A 78 -4.48 2.05 -33.26
C GLU A 78 -3.51 2.49 -34.36
N GLY A 79 -2.28 1.97 -34.31
CA GLY A 79 -1.22 2.32 -35.25
C GLY A 79 -0.36 3.52 -34.87
N ASN A 80 -0.69 4.27 -33.81
CA ASN A 80 0.16 5.36 -33.34
C ASN A 80 1.31 4.86 -32.44
N ALA A 81 2.33 5.69 -32.20
CA ALA A 81 3.50 5.28 -31.39
C ALA A 81 3.13 4.88 -29.94
N LEU A 82 2.13 5.54 -29.34
CA LEU A 82 1.67 5.22 -27.99
C LEU A 82 1.03 3.84 -27.91
N TRP A 83 0.33 3.39 -28.96
CA TRP A 83 -0.25 2.05 -29.07
C TRP A 83 0.79 0.94 -28.89
N TYR A 84 2.01 1.17 -29.37
CA TYR A 84 3.10 0.19 -29.30
C TYR A 84 3.97 0.32 -28.04
N ILE A 85 4.15 1.53 -27.50
CA ILE A 85 5.03 1.78 -26.34
C ILE A 85 4.28 1.56 -25.01
N LEU A 86 3.03 2.03 -24.92
CA LEU A 86 2.29 2.07 -23.66
C LEU A 86 1.98 0.68 -23.05
N PRO A 87 1.82 -0.43 -23.80
CA PRO A 87 1.69 -1.77 -23.22
C PRO A 87 2.85 -2.13 -22.28
N TRP A 88 4.08 -1.86 -22.72
CA TRP A 88 5.31 -2.12 -21.96
C TRP A 88 5.38 -1.25 -20.71
N VAL A 89 5.09 0.05 -20.87
CA VAL A 89 5.08 1.02 -19.78
C VAL A 89 4.03 0.64 -18.73
N THR A 90 2.82 0.28 -19.16
CA THR A 90 1.72 -0.10 -18.27
C THR A 90 2.07 -1.37 -17.49
N ASN A 91 2.57 -2.40 -18.17
CA ASN A 91 3.00 -3.62 -17.48
C ASN A 91 4.11 -3.33 -16.45
N PHE A 92 5.16 -2.60 -16.85
CA PHE A 92 6.22 -2.24 -15.91
C PHE A 92 5.68 -1.53 -14.67
N PHE A 93 4.94 -0.43 -14.84
CA PHE A 93 4.47 0.36 -13.71
C PHE A 93 3.51 -0.42 -12.81
N ASN A 94 2.55 -1.15 -13.38
CA ASN A 94 1.60 -1.95 -12.62
C ASN A 94 2.31 -2.95 -11.69
N TYR A 95 3.20 -3.78 -12.25
CA TYR A 95 3.87 -4.81 -11.46
C TYR A 95 4.97 -4.25 -10.55
N HIS A 96 5.69 -3.24 -11.00
CA HIS A 96 6.69 -2.55 -10.17
C HIS A 96 6.06 -1.94 -8.91
N ILE A 97 4.98 -1.17 -9.05
CA ILE A 97 4.33 -0.51 -7.91
C ILE A 97 3.73 -1.55 -6.95
N LYS A 98 3.16 -2.65 -7.45
CA LYS A 98 2.75 -3.77 -6.60
C LYS A 98 3.91 -4.33 -5.78
N GLY A 99 5.07 -4.55 -6.41
CA GLY A 99 6.28 -4.98 -5.70
C GLY A 99 6.70 -4.00 -4.60
N VAL A 100 6.60 -2.68 -4.85
CA VAL A 100 6.86 -1.64 -3.83
C VAL A 100 5.89 -1.78 -2.65
N ILE A 101 4.60 -2.00 -2.93
CA ILE A 101 3.56 -2.20 -1.92
C ILE A 101 3.86 -3.46 -1.08
N TYR A 102 4.19 -4.59 -1.72
CA TYR A 102 4.52 -5.83 -1.03
C TYR A 102 5.71 -5.67 -0.07
N LEU A 103 6.78 -5.01 -0.52
CA LEU A 103 7.93 -4.66 0.33
C LEU A 103 7.53 -3.71 1.46
N GLY A 104 6.65 -2.75 1.19
CA GLY A 104 6.12 -1.83 2.20
C GLY A 104 5.39 -2.56 3.32
N HIS A 105 4.58 -3.57 3.01
CA HIS A 105 3.93 -4.42 4.02
C HIS A 105 4.94 -5.22 4.86
N ILE A 106 5.99 -5.77 4.24
CA ILE A 106 7.09 -6.43 4.99
C ILE A 106 7.77 -5.44 5.94
N LEU A 107 8.07 -4.23 5.46
CA LEU A 107 8.74 -3.22 6.28
C LEU A 107 7.86 -2.73 7.43
N LEU A 108 6.56 -2.56 7.21
CA LEU A 108 5.60 -2.19 8.26
C LEU A 108 5.47 -3.30 9.32
N SER A 109 5.36 -4.57 8.91
CA SER A 109 5.29 -5.70 9.84
C SER A 109 6.60 -5.86 10.61
N PHE A 110 7.76 -5.72 9.95
CA PHE A 110 9.08 -5.73 10.60
C PHE A 110 9.27 -4.54 11.56
N ASN A 111 8.75 -3.36 11.21
CA ASN A 111 8.77 -2.19 12.09
C ASN A 111 7.96 -2.43 13.37
N ARG A 112 6.77 -3.05 13.27
CA ARG A 112 5.99 -3.43 14.46
C ARG A 112 6.69 -4.53 15.28
N PHE A 113 7.25 -5.52 14.61
CA PHE A 113 8.02 -6.58 15.25
C PHE A 113 9.19 -6.04 16.07
N THR A 114 9.99 -5.16 15.48
CA THR A 114 11.14 -4.56 16.19
C THR A 114 10.71 -3.64 17.33
N ALA A 115 9.59 -2.91 17.20
CA ALA A 115 9.03 -2.10 18.29
C ALA A 115 8.66 -2.97 19.52
N VAL A 116 8.10 -4.15 19.28
CA VAL A 116 7.63 -5.07 20.34
C VAL A 116 8.79 -5.91 20.91
N PHE A 117 9.67 -6.41 20.05
CA PHE A 117 10.76 -7.30 20.47
C PHE A 117 11.96 -6.56 21.05
N PHE A 118 12.29 -5.40 20.50
CA PHE A 118 13.51 -4.65 20.82
C PHE A 118 13.23 -3.17 21.14
N PRO A 119 12.36 -2.85 22.12
CA PRO A 119 11.93 -1.47 22.39
C PRO A 119 13.10 -0.52 22.68
N LEU A 120 14.14 -1.00 23.40
CA LEU A 120 15.33 -0.19 23.73
C LEU A 120 16.24 0.10 22.53
N LYS A 121 16.20 -0.76 21.50
CA LYS A 121 17.01 -0.60 20.28
C LYS A 121 16.19 -0.10 19.09
N TYR A 122 14.88 0.04 19.25
CA TYR A 122 13.95 0.36 18.18
C TYR A 122 14.32 1.66 17.46
N GLU A 123 14.66 2.71 18.20
CA GLU A 123 15.06 3.99 17.60
C GLU A 123 16.32 3.84 16.75
N SER A 124 17.31 3.06 17.21
CA SER A 124 18.55 2.81 16.47
C SER A 124 18.31 2.01 15.18
N PHE A 125 17.42 1.01 15.19
CA PHE A 125 17.06 0.26 13.98
C PHE A 125 16.46 1.14 12.90
N TRP A 126 15.67 2.14 13.31
CA TRP A 126 14.88 2.97 12.40
C TRP A 126 15.32 4.43 12.36
N ASP A 127 16.59 4.65 12.69
CA ASP A 127 17.20 5.96 12.67
C ASP A 127 17.11 6.62 11.29
N SER A 128 17.29 7.94 11.28
CA SER A 128 17.18 8.75 10.06
C SER A 128 18.14 8.32 8.95
N LYS A 129 19.31 7.74 9.28
CA LYS A 129 20.30 7.25 8.31
C LYS A 129 19.83 5.93 7.64
N PRO A 130 19.59 4.81 8.37
CA PRO A 130 19.00 3.60 7.79
C PRO A 130 17.72 3.85 7.00
N MET A 131 16.84 4.73 7.51
CA MET A 131 15.56 5.03 6.87
C MET A 131 15.72 5.62 5.46
N LYS A 132 16.81 6.34 5.15
CA LYS A 132 17.09 6.82 3.78
C LYS A 132 17.39 5.66 2.83
N PHE A 133 18.15 4.67 3.29
CA PHE A 133 18.44 3.48 2.50
C PHE A 133 17.20 2.63 2.30
N VAL A 134 16.41 2.40 3.36
CA VAL A 134 15.12 1.69 3.26
C VAL A 134 14.21 2.36 2.22
N LYS A 135 14.14 3.70 2.23
CA LYS A 135 13.41 4.49 1.24
C LYS A 135 13.92 4.32 -0.18
N ALA A 136 15.21 4.14 -0.41
CA ALA A 136 15.74 3.91 -1.74
C ALA A 136 15.48 2.46 -2.18
N PHE A 137 15.79 1.49 -1.32
CA PHE A 137 15.69 0.07 -1.63
C PHE A 137 14.27 -0.39 -1.92
N ILE A 138 13.26 0.16 -1.24
CA ILE A 138 11.86 -0.19 -1.50
C ILE A 138 11.43 0.08 -2.95
N TRP A 139 11.99 1.12 -3.60
CA TRP A 139 11.74 1.42 -5.01
C TRP A 139 12.70 0.69 -5.94
N ILE A 140 13.95 0.48 -5.55
CA ILE A 140 14.95 -0.13 -6.44
C ILE A 140 14.76 -1.64 -6.55
N ILE A 141 14.45 -2.34 -5.44
CA ILE A 141 14.39 -3.81 -5.40
C ILE A 141 13.38 -4.38 -6.41
N PRO A 142 12.12 -3.90 -6.48
CA PRO A 142 11.14 -4.43 -7.43
C PRO A 142 11.58 -4.33 -8.89
N SER A 143 12.37 -3.31 -9.25
CA SER A 143 12.88 -3.15 -10.61
C SER A 143 13.76 -4.31 -11.06
N PHE A 144 14.52 -4.94 -10.16
CA PHE A 144 15.37 -6.09 -10.52
C PHE A 144 14.56 -7.32 -10.96
N PHE A 145 13.30 -7.43 -10.55
CA PHE A 145 12.42 -8.54 -10.95
C PHE A 145 11.71 -8.25 -12.26
N TYR A 146 11.22 -7.02 -12.45
CA TYR A 146 10.34 -6.71 -13.58
C TYR A 146 11.04 -6.08 -14.80
N LEU A 147 12.13 -5.32 -14.61
CA LEU A 147 12.88 -4.76 -15.75
C LEU A 147 13.42 -5.84 -16.70
N PRO A 148 13.99 -6.97 -16.22
CA PRO A 148 14.50 -8.00 -17.14
C PRO A 148 13.41 -8.58 -18.06
N ILE A 149 12.16 -8.58 -17.62
CA ILE A 149 11.03 -9.09 -18.42
C ILE A 149 10.57 -8.02 -19.40
N VAL A 150 10.33 -6.81 -18.92
CA VAL A 150 9.83 -5.71 -19.77
C VAL A 150 10.89 -5.19 -20.75
N LEU A 151 12.18 -5.39 -20.49
CA LEU A 151 13.24 -5.00 -21.43
C LEU A 151 13.68 -6.14 -22.35
N ASN A 152 13.08 -7.32 -22.25
CA ASN A 152 13.37 -8.43 -23.14
C ASN A 152 12.57 -8.30 -24.44
N PHE A 153 13.25 -7.91 -25.51
CA PHE A 153 12.66 -7.73 -26.85
C PHE A 153 12.18 -9.03 -27.51
N ASN A 154 12.47 -10.20 -26.94
CA ASN A 154 11.89 -11.47 -27.40
C ASN A 154 10.45 -11.67 -26.93
N TYR A 155 10.02 -10.93 -25.90
CA TYR A 155 8.64 -10.93 -25.45
C TYR A 155 7.82 -9.92 -26.23
N HIS A 156 6.52 -10.19 -26.37
CA HIS A 156 5.60 -9.34 -27.09
C HIS A 156 4.52 -8.85 -26.13
N MET A 157 4.43 -7.53 -25.96
CA MET A 157 3.38 -6.87 -25.21
C MET A 157 2.64 -5.93 -26.16
N TRP A 158 1.34 -6.11 -26.32
CA TRP A 158 0.55 -5.31 -27.26
C TRP A 158 -0.83 -4.99 -26.72
N TYR A 159 -1.44 -3.96 -27.30
CA TYR A 159 -2.86 -3.72 -27.15
C TYR A 159 -3.63 -4.40 -28.27
N SER A 160 -4.75 -5.01 -27.90
CA SER A 160 -5.71 -5.55 -28.86
C SER A 160 -7.12 -5.07 -28.55
N MET A 161 -7.90 -4.90 -29.61
CA MET A 161 -9.32 -4.64 -29.47
C MET A 161 -10.03 -5.89 -28.95
N GLY A 162 -10.78 -5.73 -27.87
CA GLY A 162 -11.65 -6.77 -27.33
C GLY A 162 -12.86 -7.01 -28.24
N THR A 163 -13.73 -7.93 -27.80
CA THR A 163 -14.95 -8.28 -28.54
C THR A 163 -15.77 -7.02 -28.87
N ASN A 164 -16.24 -6.92 -30.12
CA ASN A 164 -17.01 -5.79 -30.66
C ASN A 164 -16.28 -4.43 -30.68
N ASN A 165 -14.94 -4.40 -30.60
CA ASN A 165 -14.13 -3.18 -30.55
C ASN A 165 -14.47 -2.24 -29.39
N GLU A 166 -15.10 -2.75 -28.33
CA GLU A 166 -15.59 -1.88 -27.24
C GLU A 166 -14.58 -1.66 -26.12
N THR A 167 -13.51 -2.46 -26.05
CA THR A 167 -12.51 -2.39 -24.99
C THR A 167 -11.10 -2.57 -25.53
N VAL A 168 -10.11 -1.93 -24.89
CA VAL A 168 -8.69 -2.13 -25.22
C VAL A 168 -8.06 -3.07 -24.19
N ARG A 169 -7.69 -4.26 -24.63
CA ARG A 169 -7.06 -5.29 -23.79
C ARG A 169 -5.55 -5.15 -23.86
N LEU A 170 -4.91 -5.25 -22.70
CA LEU A 170 -3.47 -5.45 -22.60
C LEU A 170 -3.20 -6.95 -22.71
N GLN A 171 -2.45 -7.32 -23.74
CA GLN A 171 -2.05 -8.69 -24.01
C GLN A 171 -0.53 -8.81 -23.99
N MET A 172 -0.12 -10.02 -23.69
CA MET A 172 1.25 -10.47 -23.63
C MET A 172 1.31 -11.86 -24.24
N ASP A 173 2.48 -12.25 -24.74
CA ASP A 173 2.72 -13.65 -25.13
C ASP A 173 2.59 -14.59 -23.91
N ASP A 174 2.34 -15.88 -24.17
CA ASP A 174 2.08 -16.86 -23.12
C ASP A 174 3.27 -17.01 -22.16
N GLU A 175 4.50 -16.97 -22.67
CA GLU A 175 5.71 -17.12 -21.86
C GLU A 175 5.88 -15.93 -20.90
N SER A 176 5.80 -14.71 -21.41
CA SER A 176 5.93 -13.50 -20.59
C SER A 176 4.77 -13.37 -19.60
N THR A 177 3.56 -13.78 -19.98
CA THR A 177 2.37 -13.79 -19.12
C THR A 177 2.56 -14.74 -17.94
N GLN A 178 3.01 -15.96 -18.20
CA GLN A 178 3.28 -16.95 -17.17
C GLN A 178 4.40 -16.46 -16.24
N LEU A 179 5.51 -15.99 -16.80
CA LEU A 179 6.66 -15.53 -16.03
C LEU A 179 6.31 -14.38 -15.07
N ILE A 180 5.64 -13.34 -15.57
CA ILE A 180 5.19 -12.21 -14.76
C ILE A 180 4.18 -12.65 -13.69
N SER A 181 3.25 -13.54 -14.04
CA SER A 181 2.26 -14.06 -13.09
C SER A 181 2.92 -14.83 -11.96
N TYR A 182 3.93 -15.67 -12.26
CA TYR A 182 4.70 -16.38 -11.25
C TYR A 182 5.51 -15.44 -10.36
N PHE A 183 6.15 -14.41 -10.91
CA PHE A 183 6.87 -13.43 -10.10
C PHE A 183 5.94 -12.62 -9.19
N ASP A 184 4.82 -12.10 -9.72
CA ASP A 184 3.83 -11.34 -8.93
C ASP A 184 3.28 -12.21 -7.78
N ALA A 185 2.87 -13.45 -8.08
CA ALA A 185 2.36 -14.36 -7.06
C ALA A 185 3.43 -14.77 -6.04
N SER A 186 4.68 -15.03 -6.47
CA SER A 186 5.77 -15.40 -5.56
C SER A 186 6.15 -14.26 -4.62
N LEU A 187 6.22 -13.03 -5.14
CA LEU A 187 6.51 -11.84 -4.34
C LEU A 187 5.37 -11.54 -3.36
N SER A 188 4.11 -11.59 -3.81
CA SER A 188 2.93 -11.41 -2.95
C SER A 188 2.87 -12.48 -1.86
N PHE A 189 3.09 -13.76 -2.21
CA PHE A 189 3.12 -14.87 -1.26
C PHE A 189 4.25 -14.74 -0.24
N GLY A 190 5.48 -14.46 -0.70
CA GLY A 190 6.62 -14.23 0.16
C GLY A 190 6.37 -13.08 1.15
N ALA A 191 5.81 -11.97 0.66
CA ALA A 191 5.45 -10.84 1.51
C ALA A 191 4.38 -11.19 2.56
N THR A 192 3.37 -11.97 2.17
CA THR A 192 2.35 -12.48 3.11
C THR A 192 2.98 -13.38 4.17
N VAL A 193 3.78 -14.37 3.79
CA VAL A 193 4.40 -15.31 4.75
C VAL A 193 5.32 -14.59 5.74
N ILE A 194 6.20 -13.71 5.25
CA ILE A 194 7.12 -12.95 6.10
C ILE A 194 6.34 -12.04 7.05
N SER A 195 5.33 -11.31 6.54
CA SER A 195 4.51 -10.42 7.37
C SER A 195 3.71 -11.20 8.41
N PHE A 196 3.18 -12.37 8.05
CA PHE A 196 2.46 -13.25 8.96
C PHE A 196 3.35 -13.67 10.14
N ILE A 197 4.58 -14.10 9.87
CA ILE A 197 5.54 -14.50 10.93
C ILE A 197 5.80 -13.34 11.89
N PHE A 198 6.04 -12.13 11.37
CA PHE A 198 6.28 -10.94 12.20
C PHE A 198 5.06 -10.54 13.00
N HIS A 199 3.87 -10.55 12.41
CA HIS A 199 2.63 -10.21 13.09
C HIS A 199 2.24 -11.24 14.14
N LEU A 200 2.36 -12.54 13.85
CA LEU A 200 2.09 -13.61 14.81
C LEU A 200 3.03 -13.53 16.01
N SER A 201 4.33 -13.34 15.76
CA SER A 201 5.33 -13.16 16.81
C SER A 201 5.04 -11.94 17.68
N SER A 202 4.69 -10.82 17.04
CA SER A 202 4.35 -9.57 17.73
C SER A 202 3.07 -9.72 18.57
N ALA A 203 2.03 -10.34 18.01
CA ALA A 203 0.77 -10.59 18.69
C ALA A 203 1.00 -11.43 19.95
N PHE A 204 1.72 -12.54 19.84
CA PHE A 204 2.02 -13.40 20.99
C PHE A 204 2.71 -12.64 22.13
N LYS A 205 3.71 -11.81 21.80
CA LYS A 205 4.42 -11.02 22.80
C LYS A 205 3.56 -9.92 23.41
N ILE A 206 2.76 -9.21 22.61
CA ILE A 206 1.81 -8.20 23.10
C ILE A 206 0.78 -8.85 24.04
N SER A 207 0.20 -9.98 23.66
CA SER A 207 -0.79 -10.70 24.48
C SER A 207 -0.22 -11.09 25.84
N LYS A 208 1.03 -11.58 25.89
CA LYS A 208 1.70 -11.89 27.16
C LYS A 208 1.92 -10.64 28.03
N GLN A 209 2.32 -9.52 27.42
CA GLN A 209 2.54 -8.25 28.11
C GLN A 209 1.24 -7.67 28.69
N MET A 210 0.14 -7.75 27.94
CA MET A 210 -1.17 -7.29 28.40
C MET A 210 -1.68 -8.03 29.64
N ILE A 211 -1.39 -9.34 29.76
CA ILE A 211 -1.81 -10.14 30.92
C ILE A 211 -1.01 -9.75 32.16
N THR A 212 0.25 -9.32 32.00
CA THR A 212 1.17 -9.11 33.13
C THR A 212 1.20 -7.66 33.63
N HIS A 213 0.89 -6.68 32.78
CA HIS A 213 1.05 -5.26 33.11
C HIS A 213 -0.25 -4.46 32.92
N ASN A 214 -0.50 -3.52 33.84
CA ASN A 214 -1.51 -2.48 33.64
C ASN A 214 -1.17 -1.66 32.38
N ILE A 215 -2.17 -1.47 31.52
CA ILE A 215 -2.01 -0.84 30.20
C ILE A 215 -1.70 0.65 30.37
N ASN A 216 -0.45 1.04 30.13
CA ASN A 216 -0.04 2.45 30.04
C ASN A 216 -0.52 3.09 28.72
N GLN A 217 -0.73 4.41 28.72
CA GLN A 217 -1.21 5.17 27.55
C GLN A 217 -0.31 5.00 26.30
N TYR A 218 1.02 4.97 26.48
CA TYR A 218 1.97 4.70 25.39
C TYR A 218 1.77 3.31 24.76
N HIS A 219 1.46 2.31 25.57
CA HIS A 219 1.20 0.95 25.09
C HIS A 219 -0.09 0.91 24.24
N SER A 220 -1.12 1.67 24.63
CA SER A 220 -2.36 1.79 23.84
C SER A 220 -2.13 2.33 22.42
N ILE A 221 -1.22 3.30 22.26
CA ILE A 221 -0.85 3.84 20.94
C ILE A 221 -0.18 2.78 20.09
N GLU A 222 0.80 2.05 20.64
CA GLU A 222 1.49 0.98 19.93
C GLU A 222 0.55 -0.15 19.49
N ILE A 223 -0.42 -0.53 20.34
CA ILE A 223 -1.45 -1.51 20.00
C ILE A 223 -2.30 -1.03 18.83
N ARG A 224 -2.72 0.25 18.81
CA ARG A 224 -3.51 0.80 17.69
C ARG A 224 -2.73 0.78 16.37
N LEU A 225 -1.45 1.12 16.40
CA LEU A 225 -0.58 1.05 15.22
C LEU A 225 -0.33 -0.40 14.78
N PHE A 226 -0.24 -1.34 15.72
CA PHE A 226 -0.19 -2.76 15.43
C PHE A 226 -1.48 -3.25 14.74
N ILE A 227 -2.65 -2.90 15.28
CA ILE A 227 -3.96 -3.21 14.68
C ILE A 227 -4.05 -2.64 13.26
N ALA A 228 -3.61 -1.40 13.04
CA ALA A 228 -3.56 -0.80 11.72
C ALA A 228 -2.74 -1.64 10.72
N SER A 229 -1.55 -2.08 11.15
CA SER A 229 -0.68 -2.93 10.34
C SER A 229 -1.27 -4.32 10.07
N VAL A 230 -2.00 -4.90 11.02
CA VAL A 230 -2.69 -6.19 10.85
C VAL A 230 -3.86 -6.07 9.87
N LEU A 231 -4.67 -5.02 9.96
CA LEU A 231 -5.77 -4.77 9.02
C LEU A 231 -5.26 -4.65 7.57
N LEU A 232 -4.13 -3.95 7.38
CA LEU A 232 -3.44 -3.88 6.09
C LEU A 232 -2.94 -5.26 5.61
N PHE A 233 -2.42 -6.08 6.52
CA PHE A 233 -1.96 -7.43 6.19
C PHE A 233 -3.09 -8.38 5.78
N ILE A 234 -4.29 -8.26 6.36
CA ILE A 234 -5.45 -9.05 5.94
C ILE A 234 -5.77 -8.80 4.46
N LEU A 235 -5.73 -7.54 4.02
CA LEU A 235 -5.96 -7.19 2.61
C LEU A 235 -4.86 -7.73 1.68
N LEU A 236 -3.60 -7.65 2.09
CA LEU A 236 -2.51 -8.28 1.35
C LEU A 236 -2.71 -9.79 1.23
N SER A 237 -3.17 -10.45 2.30
CA SER A 237 -3.42 -11.90 2.31
C SER A 237 -4.54 -12.27 1.33
N LEU A 238 -5.64 -11.50 1.29
CA LEU A 238 -6.71 -11.69 0.32
C LEU A 238 -6.22 -11.50 -1.12
N ASN A 239 -5.41 -10.47 -1.37
CA ASN A 239 -4.79 -10.24 -2.68
C ASN A 239 -3.92 -11.44 -3.11
N THR A 240 -3.07 -11.93 -2.21
CA THR A 240 -2.25 -13.13 -2.44
C THR A 240 -3.10 -14.36 -2.74
N THR A 241 -4.21 -14.57 -2.03
CA THR A 241 -5.13 -15.69 -2.31
C THR A 241 -5.69 -15.62 -3.72
N VAL A 242 -6.09 -14.43 -4.21
CA VAL A 242 -6.59 -14.27 -5.58
C VAL A 242 -5.49 -14.59 -6.61
N HIS A 243 -4.26 -14.14 -6.40
CA HIS A 243 -3.14 -14.45 -7.31
C HIS A 243 -2.81 -15.94 -7.35
N ILE A 244 -2.73 -16.61 -6.20
CA ILE A 244 -2.46 -18.05 -6.14
C ILE A 244 -3.62 -18.83 -6.77
N ALA A 245 -4.86 -18.45 -6.48
CA ALA A 245 -6.04 -19.07 -7.08
C ALA A 245 -6.01 -18.93 -8.61
N ALA A 246 -5.64 -17.77 -9.14
CA ALA A 246 -5.54 -17.56 -10.59
C ALA A 246 -4.54 -18.53 -11.24
N ILE A 247 -3.37 -18.74 -10.63
CA ILE A 247 -2.37 -19.70 -11.12
C ILE A 247 -2.87 -21.13 -11.04
N VAL A 248 -3.45 -21.52 -9.90
CA VAL A 248 -3.96 -22.89 -9.70
C VAL A 248 -5.05 -23.21 -10.71
N VAL A 249 -6.00 -22.29 -10.91
CA VAL A 249 -7.09 -22.46 -11.89
C VAL A 249 -6.54 -22.45 -13.32
N SER A 250 -5.54 -21.62 -13.62
CA SER A 250 -4.89 -21.61 -14.94
C SER A 250 -4.30 -22.98 -15.30
N ASN A 251 -3.70 -23.68 -14.33
CA ASN A 251 -3.17 -25.03 -14.54
C ASN A 251 -4.26 -26.08 -14.80
N THR A 252 -5.53 -25.82 -14.43
CA THR A 252 -6.66 -26.72 -14.73
C THR A 252 -7.28 -26.51 -16.11
N GLY A 253 -6.85 -25.49 -16.86
CA GLY A 253 -7.41 -25.16 -18.17
C GLY A 253 -8.80 -24.50 -18.13
N ASN A 254 -9.34 -24.15 -16.95
CA ASN A 254 -10.63 -23.49 -16.83
C ASN A 254 -10.54 -21.99 -17.14
N THR A 255 -10.53 -21.65 -18.42
CA THR A 255 -10.34 -20.27 -18.93
C THR A 255 -11.40 -19.28 -18.43
N VAL A 256 -12.65 -19.72 -18.25
CA VAL A 256 -13.74 -18.88 -17.75
C VAL A 256 -13.46 -18.42 -16.32
N LEU A 257 -13.06 -19.34 -15.45
CA LEU A 257 -12.76 -19.02 -14.06
C LEU A 257 -11.48 -18.19 -13.93
N VAL A 258 -10.47 -18.43 -14.79
CA VAL A 258 -9.27 -17.57 -14.87
C VAL A 258 -9.63 -16.13 -15.22
N MET A 259 -10.45 -15.91 -16.25
CA MET A 259 -10.88 -14.57 -16.65
C MET A 259 -11.65 -13.87 -15.53
N TRP A 260 -12.52 -14.60 -14.82
CA TRP A 260 -13.22 -14.06 -13.67
C TRP A 260 -12.27 -13.65 -12.52
N LEU A 261 -11.26 -14.46 -12.22
CA LEU A 261 -10.24 -14.14 -11.21
C LEU A 261 -9.40 -12.93 -11.62
N TYR A 262 -9.07 -12.77 -12.90
CA TYR A 262 -8.42 -11.56 -13.40
C TYR A 262 -9.32 -10.33 -13.28
N ASP A 263 -10.61 -10.43 -13.58
CA ASP A 263 -11.54 -9.33 -13.38
C ASP A 263 -11.73 -8.99 -11.88
N LEU A 264 -11.69 -9.99 -10.98
CA LEU A 264 -11.72 -9.81 -9.53
C LEU A 264 -10.45 -9.13 -8.98
N SER A 265 -9.30 -9.34 -9.63
CA SER A 265 -8.04 -8.74 -9.19
C SER A 265 -8.06 -7.21 -9.19
N TYR A 266 -8.84 -6.57 -10.08
CA TYR A 266 -8.96 -5.11 -10.14
C TYR A 266 -9.64 -4.51 -8.90
N PRO A 267 -10.85 -4.95 -8.48
CA PRO A 267 -11.42 -4.59 -7.19
C PRO A 267 -10.49 -4.85 -6.00
N MET A 268 -9.76 -5.96 -6.01
CA MET A 268 -8.84 -6.28 -4.91
C MET A 268 -7.69 -5.28 -4.82
N LEU A 269 -7.12 -4.86 -5.94
CA LEU A 269 -6.09 -3.83 -5.99
C LEU A 269 -6.63 -2.47 -5.54
N ASP A 270 -7.84 -2.10 -5.95
CA ASP A 270 -8.50 -0.89 -5.45
C ASP A 270 -8.63 -0.92 -3.93
N MET A 271 -9.11 -2.05 -3.37
CA MET A 271 -9.24 -2.19 -1.92
C MET A 271 -7.87 -2.07 -1.24
N LEU A 272 -6.83 -2.68 -1.79
CA LEU A 272 -5.49 -2.65 -1.24
C LEU A 272 -4.91 -1.22 -1.18
N CYS A 273 -4.98 -0.46 -2.27
CA CYS A 273 -4.46 0.91 -2.31
C CYS A 273 -5.36 1.92 -1.57
N SER A 274 -6.66 1.62 -1.45
CA SER A 274 -7.62 2.52 -0.82
C SER A 274 -7.66 2.40 0.70
N ALA A 275 -7.37 1.23 1.27
CA ALA A 275 -7.66 0.96 2.67
C ALA A 275 -6.76 1.69 3.67
N ASN A 276 -5.48 1.85 3.34
CA ASN A 276 -4.47 2.47 4.21
C ASN A 276 -4.92 3.82 4.84
N PRO A 277 -5.37 4.84 4.07
CA PRO A 277 -5.76 6.12 4.64
C PRO A 277 -6.95 6.00 5.60
N TRP A 278 -7.93 5.14 5.30
CA TRP A 278 -9.09 4.90 6.17
C TRP A 278 -8.69 4.16 7.45
N ILE A 279 -7.87 3.12 7.34
CA ILE A 279 -7.36 2.37 8.49
C ILE A 279 -6.60 3.30 9.43
N LEU A 280 -5.74 4.18 8.90
CA LEU A 280 -5.01 5.15 9.72
C LEU A 280 -5.94 6.15 10.39
N CYS A 281 -6.96 6.66 9.69
CA CYS A 281 -7.95 7.55 10.28
C CYS A 281 -8.78 6.83 11.37
N LEU A 282 -9.08 5.54 11.22
CA LEU A 282 -9.82 4.77 12.22
C LEU A 282 -8.97 4.46 13.46
N THR A 283 -7.70 4.11 13.28
CA THR A 283 -6.84 3.59 14.34
C THR A 283 -5.98 4.66 15.03
N SER A 284 -5.51 5.67 14.31
CA SER A 284 -4.57 6.68 14.81
C SER A 284 -5.25 8.02 15.10
N SER A 285 -5.37 8.37 16.38
CA SER A 285 -5.84 9.70 16.79
C SER A 285 -4.90 10.80 16.30
N ALA A 286 -3.59 10.57 16.33
CA ALA A 286 -2.61 11.54 15.84
C ALA A 286 -2.80 11.86 14.34
N THR A 287 -3.15 10.85 13.54
CA THR A 287 -3.47 11.07 12.11
C THR A 287 -4.75 11.88 11.95
N ARG A 288 -5.83 11.52 12.67
CA ARG A 288 -7.09 12.27 12.63
C ARG A 288 -6.90 13.73 13.01
N ASP A 289 -6.16 14.00 14.08
CA ASP A 289 -5.93 15.35 14.56
C ASP A 289 -5.09 16.15 13.56
N ALA A 290 -4.09 15.54 12.95
CA ALA A 290 -3.27 16.18 11.92
C ALA A 290 -4.09 16.51 10.66
N VAL A 291 -4.93 15.57 10.19
CA VAL A 291 -5.82 15.79 9.04
C VAL A 291 -6.87 16.86 9.34
N LYS A 292 -7.48 16.85 10.53
CA LYS A 292 -8.43 17.88 10.96
C LYS A 292 -7.79 19.27 10.98
N ARG A 293 -6.58 19.41 11.53
CA ARG A 293 -5.84 20.68 11.55
C ARG A 293 -5.46 21.19 10.16
N LEU A 294 -5.31 20.29 9.19
CA LEU A 294 -5.02 20.66 7.81
C LEU A 294 -6.27 21.11 7.06
N LEU A 295 -7.40 20.39 7.22
CA LEU A 295 -8.64 20.62 6.47
C LEU A 295 -9.53 21.72 7.07
N LEU A 296 -9.56 21.83 8.40
CA LEU A 296 -10.33 22.86 9.07
C LEU A 296 -9.40 24.03 9.38
N PRO A 297 -9.70 25.26 8.92
CA PRO A 297 -8.96 26.43 9.35
C PRO A 297 -9.09 26.53 10.87
N SER A 298 -7.99 26.26 11.57
CA SER A 298 -7.97 26.38 13.02
C SER A 298 -8.33 27.82 13.37
N LYS A 299 -9.44 28.03 14.10
CA LYS A 299 -9.53 29.20 14.98
C LYS A 299 -8.26 29.14 15.83
N LYS A 300 -7.45 30.19 15.77
CA LYS A 300 -6.20 30.30 16.51
C LYS A 300 -6.42 29.95 17.98
N ASP A 301 -5.69 28.93 18.43
CA ASP A 301 -5.12 28.72 19.75
C ASP A 301 -5.77 29.47 20.93
N GLU A 302 -6.71 28.82 21.60
CA GLU A 302 -6.79 28.95 23.05
C GLU A 302 -5.82 27.92 23.62
N VAL A 303 -4.60 28.39 23.89
CA VAL A 303 -3.50 27.63 24.49
C VAL A 303 -3.96 27.13 25.86
N THR A 304 -4.48 25.91 25.92
CA THR A 304 -4.51 25.14 27.16
C THR A 304 -3.09 24.65 27.41
N SER A 305 -2.28 25.52 28.01
CA SER A 305 -1.05 25.12 28.67
C SER A 305 -1.41 24.03 29.67
N ILE A 306 -1.03 22.79 29.38
CA ILE A 306 -1.01 21.71 30.35
C ILE A 306 -0.05 22.18 31.45
N ARG A 307 -0.59 22.69 32.55
CA ARG A 307 0.16 22.93 33.79
C ARG A 307 0.78 21.60 34.19
N LEU A 308 2.09 21.47 34.00
CA LEU A 308 2.87 20.53 34.78
C LEU A 308 2.73 20.98 36.24
N VAL A 309 1.87 20.28 36.99
CA VAL A 309 1.88 20.37 38.44
C VAL A 309 3.19 19.72 38.87
N SER A 310 4.21 20.55 39.09
CA SER A 310 5.40 20.16 39.83
C SER A 310 4.96 19.73 41.23
N PRO A 311 5.22 18.49 41.68
CA PRO A 311 5.03 18.15 43.07
C PRO A 311 5.97 19.03 43.89
N SER A 312 5.38 19.81 44.80
CA SER A 312 6.06 20.60 45.81
C SER A 312 7.02 19.71 46.59
N THR A 313 8.31 19.99 46.48
CA THR A 313 9.32 19.61 47.46
C THR A 313 8.94 20.23 48.80
N ASN A 314 8.24 19.46 49.64
CA ASN A 314 8.19 19.73 51.07
C ASN A 314 9.54 19.32 51.66
N SER A 315 10.44 20.29 51.75
CA SER A 315 11.46 20.33 52.78
C SER A 315 10.77 20.65 54.11
N ALA A 316 10.70 19.68 55.01
CA ALA A 316 10.50 19.93 56.43
C ALA A 316 11.44 19.01 57.21
N ILE A 317 12.20 19.69 58.07
CA ILE A 317 13.19 19.23 59.04
C ILE A 317 12.53 18.34 60.10
#